data_AF-A0AAV7K9N5-F1
#
_entry.id   AF-A0AAV7K9N5-F1
#
_cell.length_a   1.000
_cell.length_b   1.000
_cell.length_c   1.000
_cell.angle_alpha   90.00
_cell.angle_beta   90.00
_cell.angle_gamma   90.00
#
_symmetry.space_group_name_H-M   'P 1'
#
loop_
_entity.id
_entity.type
_entity.pdbx_description
1 polymer ?
#
loop_
_entity_poly.entity_id
_entity_poly.type
_entity_poly.pdbx_seq_one_letter_code
_entity_poly.pdbx_strand_id
1 'polypeptide(L)'
;MNVKARFDAQALLSGLIKYETILVAHIYLRLFQVTTPLSEYLQTSGLDFIQAQGMTVTTMESLRRMEDEFESIILTANKFIESQNEKLELLDCDIFLIIHFLLEDTERKI
;
A
#
# COMPACT_ATOMS: atom_id res chain seq x y z
N MET A 1 27.91 6.23 4.95
CA MET A 1 26.68 5.91 4.19
C MET A 1 26.88 6.35 2.74
N ASN A 2 26.61 5.49 1.76
CA ASN A 2 26.83 5.80 0.34
C ASN A 2 25.85 6.91 -0.11
N VAL A 3 26.37 8.06 -0.55
CA VAL A 3 25.56 9.24 -0.93
C VAL A 3 24.55 8.90 -2.03
N LYS A 4 24.93 8.04 -2.98
CA LYS A 4 24.05 7.55 -4.03
C LYS A 4 22.89 6.73 -3.45
N ALA A 5 23.18 5.79 -2.55
CA ALA A 5 22.14 4.98 -1.91
C ALA A 5 21.14 5.84 -1.11
N ARG A 6 21.62 6.91 -0.46
CA ARG A 6 20.74 7.87 0.23
C ARG A 6 19.82 8.61 -0.74
N PHE A 7 20.39 9.10 -1.84
CA PHE A 7 19.64 9.81 -2.87
C PHE A 7 18.59 8.90 -3.53
N ASP A 8 18.98 7.67 -3.89
CA ASP A 8 18.08 6.68 -4.50
C ASP A 8 16.93 6.32 -3.54
N ALA A 9 17.22 6.11 -2.25
CA ALA A 9 16.20 5.84 -1.24
C ALA A 9 15.21 7.01 -1.08
N GLN A 10 15.72 8.24 -1.05
CA GLN A 10 14.88 9.43 -0.94
C GLN A 10 14.00 9.62 -2.19
N ALA A 11 14.55 9.41 -3.38
CA ALA A 11 13.80 9.47 -4.63
C ALA A 11 12.68 8.42 -4.68
N LEU A 12 12.96 7.19 -4.24
CA LEU A 12 11.96 6.12 -4.14
C LEU A 12 10.87 6.47 -3.14
N LEU A 13 11.24 6.93 -1.94
CA LEU A 13 10.27 7.35 -0.92
C LEU A 13 9.36 8.45 -1.46
N SER A 14 9.94 9.52 -2.04
CA SER A 14 9.18 10.62 -2.64
C SER A 14 8.26 10.18 -3.78
N GLY A 15 8.59 9.10 -4.51
CA GLY A 15 7.71 8.50 -5.51
C GLY A 15 6.57 7.69 -4.88
N LEU A 16 6.88 6.81 -3.94
CA LEU A 16 5.93 5.88 -3.33
C LEU A 16 4.84 6.58 -2.50
N ILE A 17 5.16 7.70 -1.85
CA ILE A 17 4.21 8.44 -1.01
C ILE A 17 3.27 9.35 -1.82
N LYS A 18 3.46 9.49 -3.13
CA LYS A 18 2.56 10.31 -3.95
C LYS A 18 1.17 9.70 -3.96
N TYR A 19 0.15 10.54 -3.86
CA TYR A 19 -1.25 10.15 -3.93
C TYR A 19 -1.56 9.27 -5.16
N GLU A 20 -1.09 9.68 -6.35
CA GLU A 20 -1.27 8.92 -7.59
C GLU A 20 -0.74 7.49 -7.50
N THR A 21 0.43 7.32 -6.84
CA THR A 21 1.07 6.00 -6.71
C THR A 21 0.30 5.14 -5.71
N ILE A 22 -0.13 5.72 -4.59
CA ILE A 22 -0.94 5.03 -3.58
C ILE A 22 -2.29 4.60 -4.15
N LEU A 23 -2.96 5.47 -4.91
CA LEU A 23 -4.25 5.17 -5.53
C LEU A 23 -4.11 4.06 -6.58
N VAL A 24 -3.12 4.16 -7.47
CA VAL A 24 -2.83 3.11 -8.47
C VAL A 24 -2.51 1.79 -7.80
N ALA A 25 -1.76 1.79 -6.69
CA ALA A 25 -1.47 0.57 -5.93
C ALA A 25 -2.76 -0.06 -5.36
N HIS A 26 -3.71 0.74 -4.86
CA HIS A 26 -5.00 0.24 -4.38
C HIS A 26 -5.88 -0.32 -5.51
N ILE A 27 -5.83 0.28 -6.70
CA ILE A 27 -6.50 -0.27 -7.89
C ILE A 27 -5.91 -1.63 -8.25
N TYR A 28 -4.58 -1.75 -8.33
CA TYR A 28 -3.92 -3.04 -8.60
C TYR A 28 -4.19 -4.08 -7.51
N LEU A 29 -4.22 -3.68 -6.24
CA LEU A 29 -4.57 -4.57 -5.15
C LEU A 29 -5.98 -5.15 -5.35
N ARG A 30 -6.96 -4.30 -5.70
CA ARG A 30 -8.33 -4.75 -5.97
C ARG A 30 -8.40 -5.66 -7.20
N LEU A 31 -7.67 -5.32 -8.26
CA LEU A 31 -7.57 -6.13 -9.46
C LEU A 31 -7.05 -7.54 -9.14
N PHE A 32 -5.95 -7.63 -8.40
CA PHE A 32 -5.35 -8.92 -8.05
C PHE A 32 -6.20 -9.72 -7.07
N GLN A 33 -6.89 -9.08 -6.12
CA GLN A 33 -7.85 -9.78 -5.27
C GLN A 33 -8.93 -10.53 -6.08
N VAL A 34 -9.37 -9.95 -7.20
CA VAL A 34 -10.40 -10.54 -8.07
C VAL A 34 -9.80 -11.59 -9.02
N THR A 35 -8.59 -11.38 -9.53
CA THR A 35 -8.01 -12.27 -10.56
C THR A 35 -7.19 -13.43 -9.99
N THR A 36 -6.60 -13.29 -8.80
CA THR A 36 -5.70 -14.29 -8.21
C THR A 36 -6.36 -15.66 -8.03
N PRO A 37 -7.58 -15.79 -7.48
CA PRO A 37 -8.21 -17.11 -7.29
C PRO A 37 -8.39 -17.87 -8.61
N LEU A 38 -8.76 -17.18 -9.69
CA LEU A 38 -8.86 -17.78 -11.01
C LEU A 38 -7.48 -18.17 -11.55
N SER A 39 -6.51 -17.27 -11.44
CA SER A 39 -5.13 -17.53 -11.90
C SER A 39 -4.53 -18.76 -11.23
N GLU A 40 -4.68 -18.89 -9.91
CA GLU A 40 -4.23 -20.04 -9.14
C GLU A 40 -4.96 -21.32 -9.56
N TYR A 41 -6.28 -21.26 -9.73
CA TYR A 41 -7.08 -22.41 -10.15
C TYR A 41 -6.67 -22.93 -11.53
N LEU A 42 -6.47 -22.03 -12.49
CA LEU A 42 -6.02 -22.38 -13.85
C LEU A 42 -4.63 -23.03 -13.88
N GLN A 43 -3.81 -22.81 -12.85
CA GLN A 43 -2.47 -23.39 -12.74
C GLN A 43 -2.44 -24.78 -12.07
N THR A 44 -3.59 -25.31 -11.61
CA THR A 44 -3.66 -26.60 -10.93
C THR A 44 -3.52 -27.79 -11.89
N SER A 45 -2.87 -28.87 -11.43
CA SER A 45 -2.77 -30.14 -12.16
C SER A 45 -4.01 -31.00 -11.92
N GLY A 46 -5.12 -30.66 -12.58
CA GLY A 46 -6.40 -31.36 -12.41
C GLY A 46 -7.60 -30.50 -12.75
N LEU A 47 -7.46 -29.62 -13.75
CA LEU A 47 -8.43 -28.60 -14.08
C LEU A 47 -9.77 -29.20 -14.52
N ASP A 48 -10.83 -28.92 -13.75
CA ASP A 48 -12.20 -29.07 -14.25
C ASP A 48 -12.53 -27.86 -15.15
N PHE A 49 -12.74 -28.12 -16.43
CA PHE A 49 -13.04 -27.10 -17.45
C PHE A 49 -14.36 -26.38 -17.21
N ILE A 50 -15.39 -27.07 -16.70
CA ILE A 50 -16.69 -26.45 -16.42
C ILE A 50 -16.53 -25.47 -15.26
N GLN A 51 -15.81 -25.88 -14.21
CA GLN A 51 -15.50 -24.99 -13.09
C GLN A 51 -14.62 -23.82 -13.54
N ALA A 52 -13.59 -24.06 -14.37
CA ALA A 52 -12.72 -23.01 -14.90
C ALA A 52 -13.51 -21.94 -15.69
N GLN A 53 -14.45 -22.38 -16.51
CA GLN A 53 -15.34 -21.49 -17.25
C GLN A 53 -16.22 -20.68 -16.29
N GLY A 54 -16.83 -21.33 -15.30
CA GLY A 54 -17.64 -20.65 -14.29
C GLY A 54 -16.86 -19.57 -13.55
N MET A 55 -15.66 -19.89 -13.07
CA MET A 55 -14.78 -18.92 -12.41
C MET A 55 -14.39 -17.77 -13.34
N THR A 56 -14.12 -18.05 -14.61
CA THR A 56 -13.80 -17.02 -15.61
C THR A 56 -14.94 -16.02 -15.79
N VAL A 57 -16.18 -16.51 -15.91
CA VAL A 57 -17.37 -15.65 -16.03
C VAL A 57 -17.56 -14.80 -14.77
N THR A 58 -17.46 -15.39 -13.58
CA THR A 58 -17.60 -14.67 -12.31
C THR A 58 -16.50 -13.60 -12.12
N THR A 59 -15.25 -13.91 -12.47
CA THR A 59 -14.16 -12.94 -12.46
C THR A 59 -14.44 -11.80 -13.43
N MET A 60 -14.90 -12.08 -14.66
CA MET A 60 -15.25 -11.06 -15.64
C MET A 60 -16.38 -10.13 -15.15
N GLU A 61 -17.42 -10.68 -14.54
CA GLU A 61 -18.52 -9.89 -13.96
C GLU A 61 -18.06 -9.04 -12.78
N SER A 62 -17.15 -9.57 -11.95
CA SER A 62 -16.56 -8.83 -10.83
C SER A 62 -15.67 -7.68 -11.32
N LEU A 63 -14.90 -7.88 -12.39
CA LEU A 63 -14.10 -6.82 -13.00
C LEU A 63 -14.96 -5.69 -13.58
N ARG A 64 -16.10 -6.02 -14.21
CA ARG A 64 -17.04 -5.02 -14.74
C ARG A 64 -17.64 -4.14 -13.64
N ARG A 65 -17.96 -4.72 -12.48
CA ARG A 65 -18.48 -4.00 -11.31
C ARG A 65 -17.45 -3.14 -10.60
N MET A 66 -16.16 -3.27 -10.95
CA MET A 66 -15.10 -2.50 -10.29
C MET A 66 -15.20 -0.99 -10.58
N GLU A 67 -15.80 -0.60 -11.70
CA GLU A 67 -16.11 0.81 -11.99
C GLU A 67 -17.06 1.40 -10.94
N ASP A 68 -18.11 0.65 -10.58
CA ASP A 68 -19.06 1.05 -9.54
C ASP A 68 -18.40 1.11 -8.14
N GLU A 69 -17.34 0.31 -7.93
CA GLU A 69 -16.57 0.27 -6.69
C GLU A 69 -15.45 1.33 -6.61
N PHE A 70 -15.23 2.14 -7.66
CA PHE A 70 -14.09 3.04 -7.73
C PHE A 70 -14.06 4.07 -6.58
N GLU A 71 -15.21 4.61 -6.21
CA GLU A 71 -15.36 5.50 -5.04
C GLU A 71 -14.94 4.82 -3.73
N SER A 72 -15.24 3.53 -3.58
CA SER A 72 -14.80 2.73 -2.43
C SER A 72 -13.29 2.59 -2.41
N ILE A 73 -12.65 2.38 -3.58
CA ILE A 73 -11.19 2.29 -3.71
C ILE A 73 -10.52 3.62 -3.30
N ILE A 74 -11.08 4.76 -3.75
CA ILE A 74 -10.61 6.09 -3.34
C ILE A 74 -10.72 6.26 -1.83
N LEU A 75 -11.86 5.89 -1.24
CA LEU A 75 -12.08 5.98 0.20
C LEU A 75 -11.06 5.13 0.98
N THR A 76 -10.77 3.90 0.53
CA THR A 76 -9.75 3.05 1.15
C THR A 76 -8.36 3.67 1.04
N ALA A 77 -7.99 4.23 -0.12
CA ALA A 77 -6.71 4.89 -0.30
C ALA A 77 -6.56 6.11 0.63
N ASN A 78 -7.61 6.92 0.77
CA ASN A 78 -7.60 8.07 1.67
C ASN A 78 -7.45 7.66 3.13
N LYS A 79 -8.20 6.65 3.59
CA LYS A 79 -8.06 6.10 4.95
C LYS A 79 -6.66 5.54 5.20
N PHE A 80 -6.05 4.90 4.20
CA PHE A 80 -4.68 4.42 4.30
C PHE A 80 -3.70 5.58 4.51
N ILE A 81 -3.86 6.66 3.73
CA ILE A 81 -3.03 7.87 3.83
C ILE A 81 -3.19 8.53 5.20
N GLU A 82 -4.42 8.75 5.66
CA GLU A 82 -4.71 9.30 6.99
C GLU A 82 -3.99 8.48 8.07
N SER A 83 -4.19 7.15 8.05
CA SER A 83 -3.54 6.25 9.01
C SER A 83 -2.02 6.25 8.92
N GLN A 84 -1.42 6.41 7.73
CA GLN A 84 0.04 6.46 7.59
C GLN A 84 0.60 7.80 8.03
N ASN A 85 -0.09 8.90 7.74
CA ASN A 85 0.33 10.23 8.17
C ASN A 85 0.28 10.36 9.69
N GLU A 86 -0.77 9.85 10.35
CA GLU A 86 -0.84 9.78 11.80
C GLU A 86 0.36 9.05 12.41
N LYS A 87 0.76 7.91 11.81
CA LYS A 87 1.93 7.16 12.27
C LYS A 87 3.24 7.90 12.04
N LEU A 88 3.35 8.64 10.94
CA LEU A 88 4.54 9.45 10.64
C LEU A 88 4.67 10.60 11.63
N GLU A 89 3.58 11.31 11.93
CA GLU A 89 3.56 12.39 12.92
C GLU A 89 3.94 11.91 14.33
N LEU A 90 3.44 10.73 14.74
CA LEU A 90 3.82 10.10 16.01
C LEU A 90 5.33 9.79 16.06
N LEU A 91 5.88 9.25 14.98
CA LEU A 91 7.30 8.90 14.91
C LEU A 91 8.21 10.14 14.96
N ASP A 92 7.81 11.22 14.29
CA ASP A 92 8.51 12.51 14.36
C ASP A 92 8.47 13.11 15.77
N CYS A 93 7.32 12.99 16.47
CA CYS A 93 7.18 13.42 17.86
C CYS A 93 8.09 12.63 18.80
N ASP A 94 8.19 11.31 18.65
CA ASP A 94 9.05 10.46 19.49
C ASP A 94 10.54 10.83 19.33
N ILE A 95 10.98 11.09 18.10
CA ILE A 95 12.36 11.54 17.82
C ILE A 95 12.61 12.91 18.47
N PHE A 96 11.67 13.85 18.33
CA PHE A 96 11.78 15.17 18.95
C PHE A 96 11.87 15.07 20.48
N LEU A 97 11.04 14.24 21.11
CA LEU A 97 11.02 14.05 22.57
C LEU A 97 12.35 13.45 23.08
N ILE A 98 12.90 12.47 22.35
CA ILE A 98 14.20 11.87 22.67
C ILE A 98 15.32 12.91 22.55
N ILE A 99 15.33 13.73 21.49
CA ILE A 99 16.33 14.79 21.33
C ILE A 99 16.23 15.82 22.47
N HIS A 100 15.01 16.26 22.81
CA HIS A 100 14.79 17.20 23.91
C HIS A 100 15.30 16.65 25.25
N PHE A 101 14.96 15.40 25.57
CA PHE A 101 15.40 14.74 26.80
C PHE A 101 16.93 14.62 26.88
N LEU A 102 17.58 14.27 25.76
CA LEU A 102 19.04 14.15 25.70
C LEU A 102 19.77 15.50 25.82
N LEU A 103 19.17 16.59 25.33
CA LEU A 103 19.71 17.95 25.44
C LEU A 103 19.55 18.51 26.86
N GLU A 104 18.41 18.29 27.53
CA GLU A 104 18.21 18.71 28.92
C GLU A 104 19.15 17.98 29.91
N ASP A 105 19.46 16.70 29.67
CA ASP A 105 20.41 15.94 30.48
C ASP A 105 21.87 16.36 30.28
N THR A 106 22.20 17.00 29.15
CA THR A 106 23.54 17.56 28.91
C THR A 106 23.71 18.92 29.58
N GLU A 107 22.65 19.72 29.70
CA GLU A 107 22.68 21.02 30.38
C GLU A 107 22.70 20.90 31.92
N ARG A 108 22.21 19.80 32.51
CA ARG A 108 22.26 19.57 33.96
C ARG A 108 23.62 19.06 34.50
N LYS A 109 24.62 18.85 33.63
CA LYS A 109 25.95 18.33 34.01
C LYS A 109 27.08 19.37 33.93
N ILE A 110 26.76 20.65 33.78
CA ILE A 110 27.69 21.80 33.87
C ILE A 110 27.36 22.58 35.14
#